data_AF-A0A257SKB9-F1
#
_entry.id   AF-A0A257SKB9-F1
#
_cell.length_a   1.000
_cell.length_b   1.000
_cell.length_c   1.000
_cell.angle_alpha   90.00
_cell.angle_beta   90.00
_cell.angle_gamma   90.00
#
_symmetry.space_group_name_H-M   'P 1'
#
loop_
_entity.id
_entity.type
_entity.pdbx_description
1 polymer ?
#
loop_
_entity_poly.entity_id
_entity_poly.type
_entity_poly.pdbx_seq_one_letter_code
_entity_poly.pdbx_strand_id
1 'polypeptide(L)'
;SRTNFDIEMMLEIGTCAGIENYSRHLAARAEGERPACLFDYFPEDFLVVVDESHVSLPQIGGMFNGDRARKLTLVEYGFRLPSALDNRPLMFDEFLSLTPRAIFVSATPGELELRLSEGVVVEQIIRPTGLVDPMIEIRPVRGQVDDLLNEIRIRERRGERVLVTTLTKRMAEDLTDYLQQVGIRVRYMHSDIDAIERMEIVRGLRLGEFDVLVGINLLREGLDLPEVSLVAILDADQEGFLRSDRSLIQTVGRAARHASGTAIFYADRVTGSMQRCLDETSRRREIQLAHNIAHGITPQSVVKSVDQVRFSTRVADARTERESDRRVAEPDSGYDAMDPAVLEQMLDEQMQKAAKEMDFELAAQLRDQLFELRARRTRRPATSVARRAAG
;
A
#
# COMPACT_ATOMS: atom_id res chain seq x y z
N SER A 1 6.37 -35.39 -24.04
CA SER A 1 6.67 -33.96 -23.89
C SER A 1 5.65 -33.33 -22.94
N ARG A 2 5.93 -32.18 -22.33
CA ARG A 2 4.96 -31.46 -21.48
C ARG A 2 3.64 -31.20 -22.20
N THR A 3 3.70 -30.81 -23.46
CA THR A 3 2.53 -30.56 -24.30
C THR A 3 1.61 -31.79 -24.44
N ASN A 4 2.17 -32.99 -24.66
CA ASN A 4 1.35 -34.20 -24.77
C ASN A 4 0.63 -34.52 -23.46
N PHE A 5 1.31 -34.34 -22.33
CA PHE A 5 0.71 -34.50 -21.01
C PHE A 5 -0.42 -33.47 -20.78
N ASP A 6 -0.20 -32.20 -21.13
CA ASP A 6 -1.23 -31.16 -21.01
C ASP A 6 -2.45 -31.49 -21.90
N ILE A 7 -2.24 -32.03 -23.12
CA ILE A 7 -3.31 -32.46 -24.03
C ILE A 7 -4.09 -33.65 -23.46
N GLU A 8 -3.41 -34.66 -22.93
CA GLU A 8 -4.02 -35.82 -22.29
C GLU A 8 -4.90 -35.39 -21.12
N MET A 9 -4.40 -34.52 -20.24
CA MET A 9 -5.15 -33.95 -19.12
C MET A 9 -6.39 -33.15 -19.59
N MET A 10 -6.28 -32.38 -20.67
CA MET A 10 -7.41 -31.66 -21.25
C MET A 10 -8.46 -32.60 -21.86
N LEU A 11 -8.06 -33.71 -22.47
CA LEU A 11 -8.98 -34.71 -23.02
C LEU A 11 -9.68 -35.53 -21.92
N GLU A 12 -8.99 -35.85 -20.83
CA GLU A 12 -9.53 -36.67 -19.74
C GLU A 12 -10.38 -35.87 -18.75
N ILE A 13 -9.93 -34.68 -18.35
CA ILE A 13 -10.50 -33.92 -17.22
C ILE A 13 -11.01 -32.54 -17.66
N GLY A 14 -10.81 -32.15 -18.92
CA GLY A 14 -11.22 -30.84 -19.44
C GLY A 14 -10.35 -29.67 -18.96
N THR A 15 -9.25 -29.93 -18.24
CA THR A 15 -8.34 -28.90 -17.74
C THR A 15 -6.93 -29.43 -17.49
N CYS A 16 -5.96 -28.54 -17.40
CA CYS A 16 -4.59 -28.87 -17.01
C CYS A 16 -3.93 -27.73 -16.23
N ALA A 17 -2.86 -28.03 -15.50
CA ALA A 17 -2.10 -27.02 -14.78
C ALA A 17 -1.38 -26.09 -15.78
N GLY A 18 -1.76 -24.81 -15.79
CA GLY A 18 -1.24 -23.85 -16.76
C GLY A 18 -2.04 -23.80 -18.07
N ILE A 19 -3.32 -24.19 -18.04
CA ILE A 19 -4.21 -24.17 -19.21
C ILE A 19 -4.29 -22.78 -19.88
N GLU A 20 -4.06 -21.69 -19.14
CA GLU A 20 -4.05 -20.33 -19.67
C GLU A 20 -3.00 -20.13 -20.78
N ASN A 21 -1.93 -20.94 -20.82
CA ASN A 21 -0.93 -20.89 -21.88
C ASN A 21 -1.47 -21.36 -23.24
N TYR A 22 -2.65 -21.98 -23.26
CA TYR A 22 -3.37 -22.39 -24.47
C TYR A 22 -4.58 -21.48 -24.78
N SER A 23 -4.75 -20.36 -24.07
CA SER A 23 -5.95 -19.51 -24.15
C SER A 23 -6.30 -19.05 -25.56
N ARG A 24 -5.31 -18.74 -26.41
CA ARG A 24 -5.54 -18.42 -27.82
C ARG A 24 -6.26 -19.54 -28.56
N HIS A 25 -5.78 -20.78 -28.40
CA HIS A 25 -6.34 -21.95 -29.07
C HIS A 25 -7.74 -22.27 -28.56
N LEU A 26 -7.94 -22.19 -27.24
CA LEU A 26 -9.24 -22.46 -26.60
C LEU A 26 -10.30 -21.43 -26.99
N ALA A 27 -9.91 -20.17 -27.19
CA ALA A 27 -10.79 -19.10 -27.63
C ALA A 27 -10.86 -18.95 -29.16
N ALA A 28 -10.19 -19.83 -29.92
CA ALA A 28 -10.08 -19.77 -31.38
C ALA A 28 -9.66 -18.39 -31.94
N ARG A 29 -8.82 -17.67 -31.20
CA ARG A 29 -8.29 -16.35 -31.59
C ARG A 29 -7.13 -16.49 -32.59
N ALA A 30 -6.93 -15.46 -33.40
CA ALA A 30 -5.77 -15.36 -34.28
C ALA A 30 -4.47 -15.12 -33.49
N GLU A 31 -3.34 -15.40 -34.12
CA GLU A 31 -2.02 -15.09 -33.58
C GLU A 31 -1.82 -13.58 -33.42
N GLY A 32 -1.28 -13.14 -32.28
CA GLY A 32 -1.09 -11.73 -31.96
C GLY A 32 -2.37 -10.98 -31.52
N GLU A 33 -3.55 -11.56 -31.71
CA GLU A 33 -4.82 -10.94 -31.35
C GLU A 33 -4.87 -10.59 -29.86
N ARG A 34 -5.50 -9.46 -29.53
CA ARG A 34 -5.68 -9.00 -28.16
C ARG A 34 -6.39 -10.08 -27.32
N PRO A 35 -5.90 -10.40 -26.11
CA PRO A 35 -6.61 -11.29 -25.21
C PRO A 35 -7.82 -10.59 -24.58
N ALA A 36 -8.85 -11.37 -24.30
CA ALA A 36 -9.96 -10.91 -23.47
C ALA A 36 -9.47 -10.57 -22.06
N CYS A 37 -10.02 -9.51 -21.48
CA CYS A 37 -9.66 -8.97 -20.18
C CYS A 37 -10.92 -8.48 -19.45
N LEU A 38 -10.74 -7.94 -18.25
CA LEU A 38 -11.85 -7.45 -17.44
C LEU A 38 -12.68 -6.36 -18.15
N PHE A 39 -12.06 -5.50 -18.96
CA PHE A 39 -12.77 -4.42 -19.67
C PHE A 39 -13.81 -4.95 -20.67
N ASP A 40 -13.62 -6.15 -21.21
CA ASP A 40 -14.57 -6.76 -22.16
C ASP A 40 -15.90 -7.18 -21.51
N TYR A 41 -15.95 -7.19 -20.17
CA TYR A 41 -17.15 -7.51 -19.39
C TYR A 41 -17.92 -6.25 -18.96
N PHE A 42 -17.36 -5.06 -19.15
CA PHE A 42 -18.06 -3.81 -18.90
C PHE A 42 -18.95 -3.43 -20.09
N PRO A 43 -20.05 -2.69 -19.86
CA PRO A 43 -20.76 -2.02 -20.95
C PRO A 43 -19.82 -1.09 -21.72
N GLU A 44 -20.08 -0.84 -23.00
CA GLU A 44 -19.24 0.04 -23.84
C GLU A 44 -19.02 1.43 -23.21
N ASP A 45 -20.02 1.93 -22.48
CA ASP A 45 -20.01 3.25 -21.84
C ASP A 45 -19.53 3.20 -20.38
N PHE A 46 -18.36 2.62 -20.12
CA PHE A 46 -17.76 2.65 -18.78
C PHE A 46 -16.79 3.83 -18.59
N LEU A 47 -16.41 4.10 -17.34
CA LEU A 47 -15.44 5.11 -16.94
C LEU A 47 -14.28 4.41 -16.24
N VAL A 48 -13.05 4.78 -16.61
CA VAL A 48 -11.85 4.33 -15.90
C VAL A 48 -11.33 5.44 -15.00
N VAL A 49 -11.05 5.11 -13.75
CA VAL A 49 -10.29 5.99 -12.84
C VAL A 49 -8.94 5.33 -12.61
N VAL A 50 -7.88 6.00 -13.03
CA VAL A 50 -6.50 5.54 -12.82
C VAL A 50 -5.95 6.29 -11.62
N ASP A 51 -5.98 5.63 -10.47
CA ASP A 51 -5.38 6.16 -9.25
C ASP A 51 -3.85 6.11 -9.31
N GLU A 52 -3.21 7.05 -8.62
CA GLU A 52 -1.76 7.30 -8.67
C GLU A 52 -1.19 7.18 -10.09
N SER A 53 -1.82 7.87 -11.04
CA SER A 53 -1.62 7.69 -12.49
C SER A 53 -0.17 7.77 -12.95
N HIS A 54 0.64 8.57 -12.24
CA HIS A 54 2.07 8.78 -12.51
C HIS A 54 2.92 7.53 -12.25
N VAL A 55 2.39 6.54 -11.52
CA VAL A 55 2.95 5.19 -11.33
C VAL A 55 2.15 4.15 -12.13
N SER A 56 0.82 4.21 -12.06
CA SER A 56 -0.07 3.21 -12.67
C SER A 56 0.05 3.14 -14.20
N LEU A 57 0.15 4.28 -14.90
CA LEU A 57 0.27 4.26 -16.36
C LEU A 57 1.62 3.71 -16.85
N PRO A 58 2.78 4.14 -16.30
CA PRO A 58 4.05 3.48 -16.62
C PRO A 58 4.04 1.98 -16.33
N GLN A 59 3.39 1.55 -15.23
CA GLN A 59 3.24 0.15 -14.89
C GLN A 59 2.46 -0.60 -15.98
N ILE A 60 1.26 -0.12 -16.35
CA ILE A 60 0.44 -0.70 -17.42
C ILE A 60 1.24 -0.78 -18.73
N GLY A 61 1.96 0.29 -19.10
CA GLY A 61 2.80 0.32 -20.30
C GLY A 61 3.98 -0.67 -20.27
N GLY A 62 4.47 -1.03 -19.09
CA GLY A 62 5.56 -2.00 -18.92
C GLY A 62 5.12 -3.47 -18.92
N MET A 63 3.85 -3.77 -18.62
CA MET A 63 3.37 -5.14 -18.38
C MET A 63 3.61 -6.09 -19.55
N PHE A 64 3.24 -5.68 -20.77
CA PHE A 64 3.39 -6.51 -21.97
C PHE A 64 4.84 -6.89 -22.23
N ASN A 65 5.76 -5.91 -22.19
CA ASN A 65 7.17 -6.12 -22.48
C ASN A 65 7.83 -7.03 -21.44
N GLY A 66 7.48 -6.85 -20.16
CA GLY A 66 7.95 -7.71 -19.07
C GLY A 66 7.48 -9.16 -19.21
N ASP A 67 6.18 -9.37 -19.48
CA ASP A 67 5.64 -10.72 -19.67
C ASP A 67 6.24 -11.40 -20.91
N ARG A 68 6.35 -10.66 -22.02
CA ARG A 68 6.89 -11.17 -23.29
C ARG A 68 8.34 -11.59 -23.15
N ALA A 69 9.20 -10.78 -22.52
CA ALA A 69 10.61 -11.12 -22.31
C ALA A 69 10.77 -12.43 -21.53
N ARG A 70 10.03 -12.58 -20.42
CA ARG A 70 10.03 -13.80 -19.61
C ARG A 70 9.54 -15.02 -20.38
N LYS A 71 8.49 -14.88 -21.19
CA LYS A 71 7.90 -15.99 -21.95
C LYS A 71 8.73 -16.39 -23.16
N LEU A 72 9.40 -15.45 -23.83
CA LEU A 72 10.32 -15.75 -24.93
C LEU A 72 11.40 -16.74 -24.49
N THR A 73 12.01 -16.52 -23.33
CA THR A 73 12.98 -17.47 -22.76
C THR A 73 12.38 -18.87 -22.58
N LEU A 74 11.14 -18.98 -22.08
CA LEU A 74 10.46 -20.28 -21.93
C LEU A 74 10.19 -20.97 -23.27
N VAL A 75 9.89 -20.20 -24.32
CA VAL A 75 9.67 -20.70 -25.67
C VAL A 75 10.99 -21.16 -26.30
N GLU A 76 12.06 -20.36 -26.18
CA GLU A 76 13.40 -20.66 -26.70
C GLU A 76 13.97 -21.97 -26.14
N TYR A 77 13.78 -22.22 -24.84
CA TYR A 77 14.21 -23.46 -24.20
C TYR A 77 13.19 -24.60 -24.30
N GLY A 78 12.11 -24.45 -25.09
CA GLY A 78 11.14 -25.52 -25.36
C GLY A 78 10.23 -25.89 -24.19
N PHE A 79 10.13 -25.04 -23.16
CA PHE A 79 9.19 -25.25 -22.04
C PHE A 79 7.74 -24.90 -22.40
N ARG A 80 7.54 -24.01 -23.39
CA ARG A 80 6.23 -23.56 -23.87
C ARG A 80 6.21 -23.49 -25.40
N LEU A 81 5.03 -23.66 -25.99
CA LEU A 81 4.80 -23.40 -27.41
C LEU A 81 4.85 -21.89 -27.71
N PRO A 82 5.12 -21.47 -28.96
CA PRO A 82 5.09 -20.06 -29.34
C PRO A 82 3.75 -19.37 -29.05
N SER A 83 2.63 -20.10 -29.14
CA SER A 83 1.29 -19.60 -28.85
C SER A 83 1.07 -19.18 -27.39
N ALA A 84 1.93 -19.58 -26.46
CA ALA A 84 1.88 -19.11 -25.08
C ALA A 84 2.18 -17.61 -24.96
N LEU A 85 2.79 -16.99 -25.98
CA LEU A 85 2.99 -15.54 -26.07
C LEU A 85 1.69 -14.76 -26.26
N ASP A 86 0.64 -15.41 -26.79
CA ASP A 86 -0.68 -14.79 -27.03
C ASP A 86 -1.62 -14.85 -25.82
N ASN A 87 -1.23 -15.60 -24.80
CA ASN A 87 -1.72 -15.38 -23.45
C ASN A 87 -0.86 -14.27 -22.85
N ARG A 88 -1.34 -13.03 -22.71
CA ARG A 88 -0.49 -11.89 -22.34
C ARG A 88 -1.30 -10.76 -21.70
N PRO A 89 -0.65 -9.80 -21.02
CA PRO A 89 -1.26 -8.50 -20.76
C PRO A 89 -1.56 -7.74 -22.05
N LEU A 90 -2.41 -6.72 -21.92
CA LEU A 90 -2.63 -5.74 -22.98
C LEU A 90 -1.35 -4.95 -23.27
N MET A 91 -1.14 -4.61 -24.54
CA MET A 91 -0.22 -3.54 -24.91
C MET A 91 -0.81 -2.19 -24.49
N PHE A 92 0.03 -1.16 -24.35
CA PHE A 92 -0.45 0.15 -23.89
C PHE A 92 -1.47 0.77 -24.86
N ASP A 93 -1.25 0.65 -26.17
CA ASP A 93 -2.20 1.16 -27.17
C ASP A 93 -3.53 0.38 -27.16
N GLU A 94 -3.49 -0.93 -26.88
CA GLU A 94 -4.71 -1.73 -26.69
C GLU A 94 -5.47 -1.25 -25.45
N PHE A 95 -4.78 -0.94 -24.35
CA PHE A 95 -5.39 -0.37 -23.16
C PHE A 95 -6.04 0.98 -23.45
N LEU A 96 -5.36 1.90 -24.13
CA LEU A 96 -5.92 3.20 -24.50
C LEU A 96 -7.16 3.05 -25.40
N SER A 97 -7.13 2.10 -26.35
CA SER A 97 -8.27 1.84 -27.24
C SER A 97 -9.53 1.38 -26.50
N LEU A 98 -9.36 0.69 -25.37
CA LEU A 98 -10.46 0.20 -24.53
C LEU A 98 -10.91 1.23 -23.49
N THR A 99 -10.16 2.31 -23.28
CA THR A 99 -10.40 3.26 -22.19
C THR A 99 -10.58 4.69 -22.70
N PRO A 100 -11.54 4.94 -23.61
CA PRO A 100 -11.71 6.26 -24.24
C PRO A 100 -12.12 7.37 -23.25
N ARG A 101 -12.64 7.00 -22.07
CA ARG A 101 -12.96 7.91 -20.97
C ARG A 101 -12.22 7.48 -19.73
N ALA A 102 -11.19 8.24 -19.37
CA ALA A 102 -10.38 8.02 -18.20
C ALA A 102 -10.20 9.29 -17.37
N ILE A 103 -10.22 9.15 -16.05
CA ILE A 103 -9.80 10.18 -15.10
C ILE A 103 -8.47 9.73 -14.52
N PHE A 104 -7.42 10.53 -14.72
CA PHE A 104 -6.12 10.32 -14.09
C PHE A 104 -6.07 11.06 -12.77
N VAL A 105 -5.88 10.33 -11.67
CA VAL A 105 -5.80 10.90 -10.32
C VAL A 105 -4.36 10.85 -9.86
N SER A 106 -3.76 12.02 -9.62
CA SER A 106 -2.38 12.13 -9.11
C SER A 106 -2.13 13.51 -8.53
N ALA A 107 -1.39 13.58 -7.42
CA ALA A 107 -0.88 14.85 -6.88
C ALA A 107 0.29 15.43 -7.72
N THR A 108 0.90 14.59 -8.55
CA THR A 108 2.08 14.87 -9.37
C THR A 108 1.93 14.20 -10.75
N PRO A 109 0.97 14.65 -11.59
CA PRO A 109 0.73 14.04 -12.89
C PRO A 109 2.00 14.08 -13.76
N GLY A 110 2.25 12.99 -14.47
CA GLY A 110 3.33 12.87 -15.43
C GLY A 110 3.05 13.53 -16.78
N GLU A 111 4.06 13.53 -17.65
CA GLU A 111 3.93 14.08 -19.01
C GLU A 111 2.93 13.32 -19.87
N LEU A 112 2.80 12.01 -19.63
CA LEU A 112 1.86 11.17 -20.35
C LEU A 112 0.42 11.58 -20.01
N GLU A 113 0.12 11.75 -18.73
CA GLU A 113 -1.20 12.19 -18.27
C GLU A 113 -1.55 13.56 -18.80
N LEU A 114 -0.65 14.52 -18.68
CA LEU A 114 -0.89 15.89 -19.17
C LEU A 114 -1.16 15.93 -20.67
N ARG A 115 -0.47 15.09 -21.44
CA ARG A 115 -0.68 14.94 -22.88
C ARG A 115 -2.00 14.25 -23.20
N LEU A 116 -2.34 13.16 -22.51
CA LEU A 116 -3.59 12.42 -22.71
C LEU A 116 -4.81 13.25 -22.28
N SER A 117 -4.66 14.13 -21.29
CA SER A 117 -5.71 15.05 -20.84
C SER A 117 -5.86 16.29 -21.73
N GLU A 118 -5.02 16.46 -22.76
CA GLU A 118 -5.04 17.62 -23.67
C GLU A 118 -5.02 18.98 -22.94
N GLY A 119 -4.39 19.03 -21.75
CA GLY A 119 -4.32 20.21 -20.90
C GLY A 119 -5.53 20.46 -19.99
N VAL A 120 -6.57 19.61 -20.02
CA VAL A 120 -7.68 19.67 -19.07
C VAL A 120 -7.24 19.11 -17.72
N VAL A 121 -6.99 20.01 -16.76
CA VAL A 121 -6.59 19.64 -15.40
C VAL A 121 -7.58 20.25 -14.41
N VAL A 122 -8.16 19.40 -13.57
CA VAL A 122 -9.02 19.82 -12.45
C VAL A 122 -8.20 19.73 -11.18
N GLU A 123 -7.97 20.88 -10.55
CA GLU A 123 -7.17 20.98 -9.33
C GLU A 123 -8.05 20.84 -8.08
N GLN A 124 -7.65 19.98 -7.15
CA GLN A 124 -8.26 19.85 -5.82
C GLN A 124 -7.18 19.91 -4.72
N ILE A 125 -6.99 21.10 -4.16
CA ILE A 125 -5.93 21.39 -3.17
C ILE A 125 -6.43 21.62 -1.75
N ILE A 126 -7.72 21.96 -1.57
CA ILE A 126 -8.30 22.23 -0.26
C ILE A 126 -8.59 20.91 0.45
N ARG A 127 -8.05 20.76 1.67
CA ARG A 127 -8.32 19.59 2.51
C ARG A 127 -9.55 19.85 3.37
N PRO A 128 -10.46 18.86 3.55
CA PRO A 128 -11.65 19.02 4.38
C PRO A 128 -11.36 19.43 5.84
N THR A 129 -10.20 19.02 6.38
CA THR A 129 -9.78 19.33 7.75
C THR A 129 -9.05 20.67 7.90
N GLY A 130 -8.92 21.42 6.81
CA GLY A 130 -8.13 22.65 6.77
C GLY A 130 -6.61 22.43 6.87
N LEU A 131 -6.13 21.18 6.86
CA LEU A 131 -4.69 20.91 6.85
C LEU A 131 -4.03 21.52 5.62
N VAL A 132 -2.86 22.12 5.85
CA VAL A 132 -2.10 22.84 4.84
C VAL A 132 -0.84 22.05 4.44
N ASP A 133 -0.32 22.32 3.25
CA ASP A 133 0.97 21.79 2.80
C ASP A 133 2.07 22.23 3.78
N PRO A 134 3.04 21.36 4.11
CA PRO A 134 4.02 21.61 5.16
C PRO A 134 5.00 22.74 4.78
N MET A 135 5.63 23.34 5.78
CA MET A 135 6.74 24.25 5.54
C MET A 135 7.99 23.45 5.12
N ILE A 136 8.74 23.96 4.16
CA ILE A 136 10.01 23.37 3.71
C ILE A 136 11.16 24.28 4.14
N GLU A 137 12.14 23.71 4.85
CA GLU A 137 13.39 24.37 5.23
C GLU A 137 14.56 23.75 4.47
N ILE A 138 15.50 24.56 4.00
CA ILE A 138 16.76 24.08 3.42
C ILE A 138 17.86 24.30 4.45
N ARG A 139 18.61 23.24 4.76
CA ARG A 139 19.75 23.27 5.70
C ARG A 139 21.00 22.71 5.02
N PRO A 140 22.21 23.18 5.38
CA PRO A 140 23.46 22.67 4.79
C PRO A 140 23.69 21.19 5.05
N VAL A 141 24.41 20.50 4.16
CA VAL A 141 24.78 19.08 4.35
C VAL A 141 25.77 18.92 5.51
N ARG A 142 26.60 19.93 5.74
CA ARG A 142 27.57 19.93 6.84
C ARG A 142 26.84 19.90 8.20
N GLY A 143 27.08 18.84 8.97
CA GLY A 143 26.46 18.65 10.28
C GLY A 143 25.02 18.12 10.23
N GLN A 144 24.54 17.67 9.06
CA GLN A 144 23.15 17.23 8.86
C GLN A 144 22.70 16.14 9.84
N VAL A 145 23.58 15.21 10.23
CA VAL A 145 23.22 14.11 11.14
C VAL A 145 22.96 14.62 12.56
N ASP A 146 23.79 15.55 13.05
CA ASP A 146 23.63 16.13 14.38
C ASP A 146 22.37 17.03 14.44
N ASP A 147 22.14 17.81 13.39
CA ASP A 147 20.93 18.64 13.24
C ASP A 147 19.66 17.78 13.20
N LEU A 148 19.68 16.72 12.37
CA LEU A 148 18.58 15.76 12.27
C LEU A 148 18.30 15.08 13.60
N LEU A 149 19.34 14.67 14.33
CA LEU A 149 19.19 14.05 15.66
C LEU A 149 18.49 15.01 16.63
N ASN A 150 18.84 16.28 16.63
CA ASN A 150 18.17 17.28 17.46
C ASN A 150 16.69 17.44 17.09
N GLU A 151 16.38 17.52 15.79
CA GLU A 151 14.99 17.60 15.30
C GLU A 151 14.18 16.36 15.67
N ILE A 152 14.77 15.16 15.53
CA ILE A 152 14.16 13.90 15.98
C ILE A 152 13.84 13.95 17.48
N ARG A 153 14.79 14.38 18.33
CA ARG A 153 14.57 14.49 19.78
C ARG A 153 13.47 15.49 20.13
N ILE A 154 13.31 16.56 19.36
CA ILE A 154 12.20 17.52 19.52
C ILE A 154 10.87 16.83 19.25
N ARG A 155 10.77 16.00 18.19
CA ARG A 155 9.54 15.29 17.82
C ARG A 155 9.21 14.14 18.77
N GLU A 156 10.22 13.40 19.23
CA GLU A 156 10.08 12.36 20.26
C GLU A 156 9.45 12.92 21.54
N ARG A 157 9.92 14.07 22.04
CA ARG A 157 9.33 14.75 23.22
C ARG A 157 7.87 15.16 23.04
N ARG A 158 7.43 15.34 21.80
CA ARG A 158 6.04 15.70 21.45
C ARG A 158 5.18 14.48 21.14
N GLY A 159 5.75 13.27 21.16
CA GLY A 159 5.08 12.04 20.76
C GLY A 159 4.77 11.98 19.26
N GLU A 160 5.47 12.77 18.44
CA GLU A 160 5.31 12.84 16.98
C GLU A 160 6.32 11.88 16.28
N ARG A 161 6.10 11.59 14.99
CA ARG A 161 6.94 10.67 14.20
C ARG A 161 7.74 11.38 13.13
N VAL A 162 8.86 10.77 12.74
CA VAL A 162 9.78 11.29 11.74
C VAL A 162 10.00 10.28 10.61
N LEU A 163 9.92 10.75 9.37
CA LEU A 163 10.36 10.01 8.20
C LEU A 163 11.68 10.58 7.71
N VAL A 164 12.65 9.73 7.40
CA VAL A 164 13.93 10.14 6.84
C VAL A 164 14.16 9.40 5.53
N THR A 165 14.38 10.15 4.44
CA THR A 165 14.75 9.58 3.15
C THR A 165 16.23 9.78 2.86
N THR A 166 16.92 8.68 2.56
CA THR A 166 18.32 8.65 2.11
C THR A 166 18.40 8.32 0.62
N LEU A 167 19.60 8.34 0.02
CA LEU A 167 19.81 7.92 -1.38
C LEU A 167 20.27 6.47 -1.53
N THR A 168 21.03 5.96 -0.56
CA THR A 168 21.69 4.66 -0.66
C THR A 168 21.29 3.74 0.50
N LYS A 169 21.29 2.42 0.24
CA LYS A 169 21.05 1.39 1.27
C LYS A 169 22.04 1.53 2.42
N ARG A 170 23.31 1.67 2.08
CA ARG A 170 24.39 1.86 3.05
C ARG A 170 24.16 3.09 3.95
N MET A 171 23.81 4.24 3.39
CA MET A 171 23.55 5.43 4.20
C MET A 171 22.32 5.26 5.10
N ALA A 172 21.29 4.54 4.63
CA ALA A 172 20.13 4.21 5.46
C ALA A 172 20.50 3.31 6.64
N GLU A 173 21.31 2.28 6.39
CA GLU A 173 21.83 1.34 7.39
C GLU A 173 22.72 2.07 8.40
N ASP A 174 23.75 2.78 7.93
CA ASP A 174 24.70 3.54 8.78
C ASP A 174 23.96 4.56 9.66
N LEU A 175 22.97 5.28 9.10
CA LEU A 175 22.15 6.24 9.85
C LEU A 175 21.27 5.55 10.89
N THR A 176 20.66 4.42 10.53
CA THR A 176 19.81 3.65 11.44
C THR A 176 20.63 3.15 12.63
N ASP A 177 21.80 2.56 12.37
CA ASP A 177 22.70 2.05 13.40
C ASP A 177 23.18 3.16 14.33
N TYR A 178 23.57 4.32 13.77
CA TYR A 178 23.94 5.49 14.55
C TYR A 178 22.80 5.95 15.47
N LEU A 179 21.58 6.12 14.91
CA LEU A 179 20.41 6.54 15.66
C LEU A 179 20.07 5.56 16.79
N GLN A 180 20.19 4.25 16.54
CA GLN A 180 20.01 3.22 17.58
C GLN A 180 21.06 3.34 18.69
N GLN A 181 22.34 3.53 18.34
CA GLN A 181 23.42 3.66 19.32
C GLN A 181 23.25 4.86 20.26
N VAL A 182 22.71 5.97 19.74
CA VAL A 182 22.40 7.16 20.56
C VAL A 182 21.02 7.09 21.23
N GLY A 183 20.35 5.94 21.18
CA GLY A 183 19.12 5.65 21.92
C GLY A 183 17.84 6.20 21.29
N ILE A 184 17.78 6.34 19.97
CA ILE A 184 16.55 6.63 19.23
C ILE A 184 15.87 5.31 18.85
N ARG A 185 14.54 5.23 19.04
CA ARG A 185 13.74 4.11 18.53
C ARG A 185 13.52 4.29 17.04
N VAL A 186 14.32 3.60 16.23
CA VAL A 186 14.33 3.72 14.77
C VAL A 186 14.21 2.36 14.10
N ARG A 187 13.55 2.33 12.94
CA ARG A 187 13.54 1.19 12.02
C ARG A 187 13.95 1.63 10.62
N TYR A 188 14.57 0.69 9.89
CA TYR A 188 14.91 0.84 8.48
C TYR A 188 13.91 0.08 7.62
N MET A 189 13.46 0.69 6.52
CA MET A 189 12.65 0.04 5.49
C MET A 189 13.36 0.07 4.12
N HIS A 190 13.71 -1.11 3.61
CA HIS A 190 14.31 -1.28 2.28
C HIS A 190 13.31 -1.76 1.22
N SER A 191 13.78 -1.79 -0.04
CA SER A 191 12.98 -2.17 -1.21
C SER A 191 12.58 -3.64 -1.25
N ASP A 192 13.35 -4.51 -0.58
CA ASP A 192 13.25 -5.97 -0.71
C ASP A 192 12.41 -6.58 0.42
N ILE A 193 11.91 -5.74 1.34
CA ILE A 193 10.93 -6.10 2.37
C ILE A 193 9.62 -6.45 1.69
N ASP A 194 9.05 -7.59 2.07
CA ASP A 194 7.77 -8.04 1.55
C ASP A 194 6.60 -7.10 1.94
N ALA A 195 5.45 -7.27 1.31
CA ALA A 195 4.32 -6.38 1.54
C ALA A 195 3.77 -6.47 2.98
N ILE A 196 3.88 -7.64 3.62
CA ILE A 196 3.34 -7.89 4.95
C ILE A 196 4.24 -7.24 6.00
N GLU A 197 5.54 -7.53 5.95
CA GLU A 197 6.54 -6.93 6.85
C GLU A 197 6.54 -5.39 6.71
N ARG A 198 6.37 -4.87 5.48
CA ARG A 198 6.20 -3.43 5.25
C ARG A 198 5.00 -2.88 6.03
N MET A 199 3.85 -3.54 5.95
CA MET A 199 2.65 -3.12 6.69
C MET A 199 2.87 -3.16 8.21
N GLU A 200 3.59 -4.17 8.72
CA GLU A 200 3.92 -4.28 10.14
C GLU A 200 4.83 -3.15 10.62
N ILE A 201 5.86 -2.80 9.85
CA ILE A 201 6.74 -1.67 10.17
C ILE A 201 5.94 -0.37 10.22
N VAL A 202 5.08 -0.13 9.22
CA VAL A 202 4.23 1.07 9.18
C VAL A 202 3.27 1.10 10.36
N ARG A 203 2.67 -0.04 10.72
CA ARG A 203 1.82 -0.18 11.90
C ARG A 203 2.60 0.15 13.18
N GLY A 204 3.81 -0.38 13.34
CA GLY A 204 4.65 -0.13 14.51
C GLY A 204 4.98 1.35 14.68
N LEU A 205 5.24 2.07 13.58
CA LEU A 205 5.46 3.54 13.61
C LEU A 205 4.21 4.26 14.14
N ARG A 206 3.02 3.90 13.63
CA ARG A 206 1.73 4.50 14.04
C ARG A 206 1.42 4.21 15.50
N LEU A 207 1.66 2.98 15.95
CA LEU A 207 1.46 2.58 17.34
C LEU A 207 2.51 3.16 18.30
N GLY A 208 3.56 3.82 17.79
CA GLY A 208 4.62 4.39 18.60
C GLY A 208 5.56 3.36 19.22
N GLU A 209 5.66 2.18 18.61
CA GLU A 209 6.69 1.20 18.95
C GLU A 209 8.10 1.77 18.67
N PHE A 210 8.19 2.62 17.64
CA PHE A 210 9.35 3.41 17.31
C PHE A 210 8.95 4.79 16.76
N ASP A 211 9.89 5.73 16.76
CA ASP A 211 9.63 7.15 16.45
C ASP A 211 10.10 7.57 15.06
N VAL A 212 11.11 6.87 14.52
CA VAL A 212 11.78 7.24 13.27
C VAL A 212 11.76 6.08 12.27
N LEU A 213 11.36 6.37 11.04
CA LEU A 213 11.47 5.44 9.92
C LEU A 213 12.47 5.98 8.89
N VAL A 214 13.55 5.25 8.68
CA VAL A 214 14.56 5.56 7.66
C VAL A 214 14.31 4.69 6.44
N GLY A 215 14.40 5.25 5.24
CA GLY A 215 14.34 4.47 4.01
C GLY A 215 14.84 5.24 2.80
N ILE A 216 14.92 4.57 1.65
CA ILE A 216 15.36 5.20 0.40
C ILE A 216 14.15 5.77 -0.35
N ASN A 217 13.16 4.90 -0.56
CA ASN A 217 11.93 5.23 -1.24
C ASN A 217 10.74 4.96 -0.30
N LEU A 218 10.36 6.01 0.43
CA LEU A 218 9.17 6.04 1.28
C LEU A 218 7.91 6.49 0.49
N LEU A 219 7.95 6.47 -0.84
CA LEU A 219 6.86 6.97 -1.69
C LEU A 219 5.80 5.92 -2.01
N ARG A 220 6.02 4.66 -1.66
CA ARG A 220 5.04 3.61 -1.99
C ARG A 220 3.73 3.81 -1.22
N GLU A 221 2.64 3.44 -1.89
CA GLU A 221 1.26 3.51 -1.43
C GLU A 221 1.07 2.99 0.01
N GLY A 222 0.09 3.54 0.73
CA GLY A 222 -0.31 3.05 2.05
C GLY A 222 0.31 3.75 3.27
N LEU A 223 1.15 4.76 3.08
CA LEU A 223 1.67 5.60 4.17
C LEU A 223 0.75 6.80 4.42
N ASP A 224 -0.43 6.56 4.97
CA ASP A 224 -1.27 7.58 5.61
C ASP A 224 -0.90 7.66 7.09
N LEU A 225 -0.03 8.61 7.44
CA LEU A 225 0.59 8.74 8.75
C LEU A 225 0.31 10.12 9.35
N PRO A 226 -0.88 10.35 9.94
CA PRO A 226 -1.18 11.63 10.59
C PRO A 226 -0.29 11.92 11.79
N GLU A 227 0.43 10.92 12.32
CA GLU A 227 1.38 11.05 13.43
C GLU A 227 2.75 11.60 12.99
N VAL A 228 3.04 11.64 11.68
CA VAL A 228 4.30 12.15 11.15
C VAL A 228 4.25 13.67 11.03
N SER A 229 5.09 14.37 11.80
CA SER A 229 5.20 15.83 11.75
C SER A 229 6.48 16.34 11.09
N LEU A 230 7.44 15.46 10.82
CA LEU A 230 8.70 15.79 10.17
C LEU A 230 9.05 14.79 9.07
N VAL A 231 9.40 15.32 7.89
CA VAL A 231 10.03 14.58 6.81
C VAL A 231 11.41 15.18 6.54
N ALA A 232 12.46 14.41 6.73
CA ALA A 232 13.83 14.82 6.44
C ALA A 232 14.34 14.15 5.16
N ILE A 233 14.85 14.95 4.23
CA ILE A 233 15.41 14.48 2.96
C ILE A 233 16.91 14.77 2.98
N LEU A 234 17.72 13.71 3.18
CA LEU A 234 19.17 13.80 3.06
C LEU A 234 19.57 13.88 1.59
N ASP A 235 20.65 14.62 1.30
CA ASP A 235 21.19 14.80 -0.05
C ASP A 235 20.09 15.25 -1.05
N ALA A 236 19.32 16.28 -0.67
CA ALA A 236 18.19 16.75 -1.46
C ALA A 236 18.60 17.37 -2.81
N ASP A 237 19.88 17.76 -2.94
CA ASP A 237 20.46 18.39 -4.13
C ASP A 237 21.12 17.41 -5.11
N GLN A 238 21.05 16.11 -4.84
CA GLN A 238 21.51 15.07 -5.74
C GLN A 238 20.38 14.65 -6.66
N GLU A 239 20.34 15.24 -7.86
CA GLU A 239 19.31 14.93 -8.84
C GLU A 239 19.30 13.44 -9.25
N GLY A 240 18.13 12.99 -9.67
CA GLY A 240 17.87 11.59 -10.01
C GLY A 240 16.41 11.25 -9.72
N PHE A 241 16.02 10.00 -9.94
CA PHE A 241 14.63 9.56 -9.74
C PHE A 241 14.08 9.96 -8.36
N LEU A 242 14.82 9.65 -7.29
CA LEU A 242 14.42 9.87 -5.89
C LEU A 242 14.41 11.34 -5.45
N ARG A 243 14.96 12.25 -6.26
CA ARG A 243 15.03 13.70 -6.00
C ARG A 243 14.50 14.53 -7.16
N SER A 244 13.70 13.89 -8.02
CA SER A 244 12.88 14.60 -9.00
C SER A 244 11.87 15.49 -8.27
N ASP A 245 11.39 16.52 -8.95
CA ASP A 245 10.29 17.37 -8.46
C ASP A 245 9.09 16.54 -8.00
N ARG A 246 8.69 15.52 -8.78
CA ARG A 246 7.60 14.60 -8.40
C ARG A 246 7.90 13.88 -7.10
N SER A 247 9.07 13.24 -6.99
CA SER A 247 9.45 12.50 -5.79
C SER A 247 9.58 13.39 -4.56
N LEU A 248 10.10 14.61 -4.70
CA LEU A 248 10.18 15.58 -3.62
C LEU A 248 8.79 16.01 -3.15
N ILE A 249 7.89 16.39 -4.07
CA ILE A 249 6.51 16.78 -3.74
C ILE A 249 5.78 15.65 -3.00
N GLN A 250 5.91 14.40 -3.47
CA GLN A 250 5.28 13.25 -2.81
C GLN A 250 5.88 12.97 -1.43
N THR A 251 7.20 13.11 -1.28
CA THR A 251 7.90 12.87 -0.01
C THR A 251 7.46 13.92 1.01
N VAL A 252 7.47 15.20 0.62
CA VAL A 252 6.96 16.33 1.41
C VAL A 252 5.49 16.12 1.80
N GLY A 253 4.67 15.63 0.86
CA GLY A 253 3.26 15.33 1.08
C GLY A 253 2.99 14.36 2.25
N ARG A 254 3.97 13.55 2.67
CA ARG A 254 3.84 12.68 3.84
C ARG A 254 3.72 13.46 5.16
N ALA A 255 4.25 14.69 5.24
CA ALA A 255 4.08 15.57 6.39
C ALA A 255 2.77 16.41 6.34
N ALA A 256 2.06 16.44 5.21
CA ALA A 256 0.88 17.28 5.02
C ALA A 256 -0.37 16.80 5.78
N ARG A 257 -0.25 15.69 6.53
CA ARG A 257 -1.34 15.11 7.34
C ARG A 257 -1.28 15.52 8.81
N HIS A 258 -0.28 16.32 9.19
CA HIS A 258 -0.08 16.82 10.55
C HIS A 258 -0.17 18.35 10.56
N ALA A 259 -0.85 18.94 11.55
CA ALA A 259 -1.02 20.40 11.66
C ALA A 259 0.31 21.17 11.76
N SER A 260 1.32 20.58 12.42
CA SER A 260 2.71 21.08 12.47
C SER A 260 3.66 20.39 11.49
N GLY A 261 3.13 19.85 10.38
CA GLY A 261 3.92 19.20 9.34
C GLY A 261 5.04 20.10 8.80
N THR A 262 6.26 19.59 8.83
CA THR A 262 7.47 20.26 8.35
C THR A 262 8.30 19.31 7.50
N ALA A 263 8.99 19.84 6.49
CA ALA A 263 9.99 19.11 5.73
C ALA A 263 11.36 19.82 5.80
N ILE A 264 12.44 19.06 5.95
CA ILE A 264 13.81 19.58 5.94
C ILE A 264 14.56 18.96 4.77
N PHE A 265 15.11 19.80 3.91
CA PHE A 265 15.99 19.41 2.81
C PHE A 265 17.43 19.71 3.21
N TYR A 266 18.24 18.67 3.36
CA TYR A 266 19.68 18.83 3.56
C TYR A 266 20.36 18.90 2.19
N ALA A 267 20.86 20.08 1.85
CA ALA A 267 21.40 20.41 0.54
C ALA A 267 22.34 21.62 0.62
N ASP A 268 23.40 21.61 -0.21
CA ASP A 268 24.32 22.76 -0.29
C ASP A 268 23.94 23.73 -1.43
N ARG A 269 23.09 23.28 -2.36
CA ARG A 269 22.55 24.09 -3.46
C ARG A 269 21.08 23.77 -3.72
N VAL A 270 20.34 24.75 -4.23
CA VAL A 270 18.96 24.54 -4.68
C VAL A 270 18.97 24.10 -6.15
N THR A 271 18.53 22.87 -6.42
CA THR A 271 18.39 22.34 -7.80
C THR A 271 17.10 22.82 -8.45
N GLY A 272 16.96 22.64 -9.77
CA GLY A 272 15.71 22.96 -10.46
C GLY A 272 14.53 22.13 -9.95
N SER A 273 14.77 20.86 -9.62
CA SER A 273 13.76 19.97 -9.04
C SER A 273 13.31 20.41 -7.64
N MET A 274 14.25 20.86 -6.80
CA MET A 274 13.95 21.46 -5.51
C MET A 274 13.14 22.75 -5.67
N GLN A 275 13.55 23.64 -6.57
CA GLN A 275 12.85 24.91 -6.79
C GLN A 275 11.39 24.69 -7.18
N ARG A 276 11.12 23.81 -8.16
CA ARG A 276 9.74 23.47 -8.55
C ARG A 276 8.92 22.88 -7.40
N CYS A 277 9.51 22.06 -6.55
CA CYS A 277 8.85 21.52 -5.36
C CYS A 277 8.52 22.62 -4.34
N LEU A 278 9.46 23.52 -4.07
CA LEU A 278 9.28 24.66 -3.16
C LEU A 278 8.17 25.59 -3.65
N ASP A 279 8.20 25.95 -4.93
CA ASP A 279 7.23 26.85 -5.55
C ASP A 279 5.81 26.26 -5.48
N GLU A 280 5.66 24.98 -5.85
CA GLU A 280 4.35 24.32 -5.85
C GLU A 280 3.80 24.10 -4.44
N THR A 281 4.65 23.70 -3.48
CA THR A 281 4.25 23.52 -2.08
C THR A 281 3.82 24.85 -1.47
N SER A 282 4.56 25.93 -1.77
CA SER A 282 4.25 27.28 -1.28
C SER A 282 2.95 27.81 -1.88
N ARG A 283 2.76 27.67 -3.20
CA ARG A 283 1.52 28.05 -3.90
C ARG A 283 0.30 27.36 -3.29
N ARG A 284 0.37 26.03 -3.09
CA ARG A 284 -0.72 25.26 -2.47
C ARG A 284 -1.01 25.74 -1.05
N ARG A 285 0.04 25.90 -0.24
CA ARG A 285 -0.06 26.36 1.15
C ARG A 285 -0.72 27.75 1.24
N GLU A 286 -0.33 28.69 0.39
CA GLU A 286 -0.91 30.05 0.36
C GLU A 286 -2.41 30.02 0.06
N ILE A 287 -2.83 29.25 -0.96
CA ILE A 287 -4.24 29.13 -1.32
C ILE A 287 -5.04 28.46 -0.19
N GLN A 288 -4.49 27.42 0.43
CA GLN A 288 -5.13 26.73 1.55
C GLN A 288 -5.28 27.64 2.78
N LEU A 289 -4.24 28.41 3.12
CA LEU A 289 -4.31 29.38 4.22
C LEU A 289 -5.34 30.48 3.94
N ALA A 290 -5.37 31.03 2.73
CA ALA A 290 -6.36 32.03 2.34
C ALA A 290 -7.79 31.48 2.42
N HIS A 291 -8.01 30.24 1.95
CA HIS A 291 -9.28 29.55 2.06
C HIS A 291 -9.69 29.35 3.53
N ASN A 292 -8.76 28.89 4.38
CA ASN A 292 -9.02 28.68 5.80
C ASN A 292 -9.41 29.98 6.51
N ILE A 293 -8.70 31.07 6.25
CA ILE A 293 -9.01 32.39 6.81
C ILE A 293 -10.40 32.86 6.35
N ALA A 294 -10.70 32.73 5.06
CA ALA A 294 -11.98 33.17 4.48
C ALA A 294 -13.19 32.39 5.06
N HIS A 295 -12.99 31.13 5.46
CA HIS A 295 -14.06 30.25 5.96
C HIS A 295 -14.00 30.00 7.48
N GLY A 296 -13.07 30.62 8.20
CA GLY A 296 -12.91 30.43 9.65
C GLY A 296 -12.51 29.00 10.05
N ILE A 297 -11.76 28.29 9.19
CA ILE A 297 -11.34 26.90 9.41
C ILE A 297 -10.00 26.89 10.15
N THR A 298 -9.95 26.20 11.29
CA THR A 298 -8.70 25.93 12.01
C THR A 298 -8.17 24.55 11.59
N PRO A 299 -6.92 24.43 11.10
CA PRO A 299 -6.35 23.14 10.71
C PRO A 299 -6.35 22.14 11.86
N GLN A 300 -6.86 20.93 11.62
CA GLN A 300 -6.87 19.85 12.61
C GLN A 300 -6.25 18.56 12.03
N SER A 301 -5.30 17.98 12.76
CA SER A 301 -4.79 16.65 12.46
C SER A 301 -5.90 15.60 12.66
N VAL A 302 -6.02 14.65 11.74
CA VAL A 302 -6.94 13.52 11.91
C VAL A 302 -6.34 12.55 12.92
N VAL A 303 -6.87 12.52 14.13
CA VAL A 303 -6.46 11.54 15.15
C VAL A 303 -7.28 10.26 14.96
N LYS A 304 -6.64 9.21 14.43
CA LYS A 304 -7.24 7.86 14.43
C LYS A 304 -6.92 7.19 15.76
N SER A 305 -7.89 6.52 16.38
CA SER A 305 -7.65 5.84 17.67
C SER A 305 -6.71 4.64 17.48
N VAL A 306 -5.96 4.29 18.54
CA VAL A 306 -5.08 3.10 18.55
C VAL A 306 -5.86 1.83 18.18
N ASP A 307 -7.11 1.74 18.62
CA ASP A 307 -8.00 0.62 18.31
C ASP A 307 -8.42 0.58 16.83
N GLN A 308 -8.67 1.74 16.22
CA GLN A 308 -8.92 1.83 14.77
C GLN A 308 -7.68 1.45 13.95
N VAL A 309 -6.48 1.82 14.41
CA VAL A 309 -5.22 1.39 13.76
C VAL A 309 -5.12 -0.14 13.81
N ARG A 310 -5.30 -0.73 15.00
CA ARG A 310 -5.24 -2.19 15.20
C ARG A 310 -6.31 -2.93 14.38
N PHE A 311 -7.54 -2.43 14.36
CA PHE A 311 -8.67 -3.03 13.64
C PHE A 311 -8.46 -3.03 12.11
N SER A 312 -7.96 -1.92 11.55
CA SER A 312 -7.69 -1.81 10.10
C SER A 312 -6.65 -2.82 9.60
N THR A 313 -5.74 -3.27 10.47
CA THR A 313 -4.67 -4.24 10.14
C THR A 313 -5.02 -5.70 10.44
N ARG A 314 -6.11 -6.01 11.15
CA ARG A 314 -6.50 -7.41 11.45
C ARG A 314 -6.83 -8.23 10.21
N VAL A 315 -7.25 -7.60 9.11
CA VAL A 315 -7.48 -8.28 7.82
C VAL A 315 -6.19 -8.86 7.24
N ALA A 316 -5.03 -8.26 7.55
CA ALA A 316 -3.72 -8.81 7.21
C ALA A 316 -3.33 -9.94 8.19
N ASP A 317 -3.55 -9.73 9.50
CA ASP A 317 -3.20 -10.70 10.55
C ASP A 317 -3.98 -12.04 10.43
N ALA A 318 -5.23 -12.03 9.94
CA ALA A 318 -6.04 -13.23 9.75
C ALA A 318 -5.50 -14.20 8.65
N ARG A 319 -4.61 -13.73 7.78
CA ARG A 319 -3.85 -14.60 6.86
C ARG A 319 -2.60 -15.16 7.53
N THR A 320 -1.96 -14.41 8.42
CA THR A 320 -0.71 -14.75 9.10
C THR A 320 -0.90 -15.85 10.15
N GLU A 321 -2.02 -15.85 10.89
CA GLU A 321 -2.33 -16.90 11.87
C GLU A 321 -2.48 -18.31 11.24
N ARG A 322 -2.69 -18.42 9.92
CA ARG A 322 -2.71 -19.72 9.23
C ARG A 322 -1.32 -20.33 9.03
N GLU A 323 -0.25 -19.54 9.08
CA GLU A 323 1.13 -20.03 8.87
C GLU A 323 1.97 -20.07 10.16
N SER A 324 1.69 -19.23 11.16
CA SER A 324 2.50 -19.15 12.39
C SER A 324 2.10 -20.07 13.54
N ASP A 325 0.91 -20.70 13.50
CA ASP A 325 0.35 -21.51 14.60
C ASP A 325 0.95 -22.93 14.74
N ARG A 326 2.26 -23.07 14.48
CA ARG A 326 3.01 -24.31 14.78
C ARG A 326 3.73 -24.31 16.12
N ARG A 327 3.76 -23.24 16.91
CA ARG A 327 4.42 -23.28 18.23
C ARG A 327 3.79 -22.36 19.28
N VAL A 328 3.59 -22.99 20.45
CA VAL A 328 3.44 -22.45 21.81
C VAL A 328 2.01 -22.22 22.30
N ALA A 329 1.77 -22.75 23.50
CA ALA A 329 0.51 -22.84 24.23
C ALA A 329 0.40 -21.75 25.31
N GLU A 330 -0.84 -21.65 25.85
CA GLU A 330 -1.32 -21.01 27.10
C GLU A 330 -1.85 -19.56 27.00
N PRO A 331 -2.73 -19.08 27.93
CA PRO A 331 -3.51 -19.76 28.98
C PRO A 331 -5.03 -19.49 28.92
N ASP A 332 -5.74 -20.22 29.79
CA ASP A 332 -7.19 -20.32 29.97
C ASP A 332 -7.88 -19.03 30.47
N SER A 333 -9.01 -18.65 29.86
CA SER A 333 -9.89 -17.57 30.37
C SER A 333 -11.38 -17.87 30.14
N GLY A 334 -12.02 -18.42 31.17
CA GLY A 334 -13.21 -17.81 31.78
C GLY A 334 -14.54 -17.71 31.02
N TYR A 335 -14.78 -18.49 29.96
CA TYR A 335 -16.10 -18.54 29.27
C TYR A 335 -16.73 -19.94 29.26
N ASP A 336 -16.62 -20.68 30.36
CA ASP A 336 -16.93 -22.12 30.38
C ASP A 336 -18.38 -22.47 30.81
N ALA A 337 -19.36 -21.57 30.62
CA ALA A 337 -20.74 -21.79 31.12
C ALA A 337 -21.88 -21.60 30.12
N MET A 338 -21.63 -21.33 28.84
CA MET A 338 -22.67 -21.31 27.80
C MET A 338 -22.40 -22.36 26.73
N ASP A 339 -23.45 -23.03 26.25
CA ASP A 339 -23.35 -23.94 25.11
C ASP A 339 -22.84 -23.15 23.88
N PRO A 340 -21.70 -23.54 23.29
CA PRO A 340 -21.13 -22.86 22.13
C PRO A 340 -22.10 -22.70 20.95
N ALA A 341 -23.07 -23.61 20.78
CA ALA A 341 -24.07 -23.49 19.74
C ALA A 341 -25.06 -22.33 19.99
N VAL A 342 -25.38 -22.06 21.25
CA VAL A 342 -26.26 -20.96 21.66
C VAL A 342 -25.54 -19.62 21.50
N LEU A 343 -24.27 -19.56 21.88
CA LEU A 343 -23.45 -18.36 21.71
C LEU A 343 -23.26 -18.00 20.23
N GLU A 344 -23.06 -19.00 19.36
CA GLU A 344 -22.95 -18.81 17.92
C GLU A 344 -24.24 -18.21 17.33
N GLN A 345 -25.39 -18.76 17.71
CA GLN A 345 -26.69 -18.26 17.25
C GLN A 345 -26.95 -16.82 17.73
N MET A 346 -26.63 -16.53 19.00
CA MET A 346 -26.78 -15.17 19.54
C MET A 346 -25.91 -14.14 18.83
N LEU A 347 -24.65 -14.49 18.53
CA LEU A 347 -23.73 -13.60 17.80
C LEU A 347 -24.17 -13.38 16.35
N ASP A 348 -24.67 -14.41 15.67
CA ASP A 348 -25.20 -14.29 14.30
C ASP A 348 -26.47 -13.42 14.25
N GLU A 349 -27.39 -13.58 15.21
CA GLU A 349 -28.59 -12.77 15.32
C GLU A 349 -28.27 -11.29 15.62
N GLN A 350 -27.31 -11.03 16.51
CA GLN A 350 -26.85 -9.66 16.79
C GLN A 350 -26.15 -9.04 15.58
N MET A 351 -25.35 -9.81 14.84
CA MET A 351 -24.67 -9.35 13.63
C MET A 351 -25.68 -8.93 12.56
N GLN A 352 -26.69 -9.77 12.30
CA GLN A 352 -27.74 -9.44 11.33
C GLN A 352 -28.57 -8.23 11.75
N LYS A 353 -28.80 -8.04 13.05
CA LYS A 353 -29.49 -6.87 13.57
C LYS A 353 -28.67 -5.59 13.35
N ALA A 354 -27.38 -5.60 13.69
CA ALA A 354 -26.48 -4.48 13.44
C ALA A 354 -26.39 -4.12 11.95
N ALA A 355 -26.33 -5.12 11.07
CA ALA A 355 -26.36 -4.91 9.62
C ALA A 355 -27.67 -4.27 9.12
N LYS A 356 -28.82 -4.65 9.70
CA LYS A 356 -30.13 -4.03 9.39
C LYS A 356 -30.24 -2.60 9.90
N GLU A 357 -29.58 -2.29 11.02
CA GLU A 357 -29.52 -0.95 11.62
C GLU A 357 -28.43 -0.07 10.99
N MET A 358 -27.74 -0.56 9.95
CA MET A 358 -26.62 0.10 9.25
C MET A 358 -25.41 0.40 10.15
N ASP A 359 -25.31 -0.27 11.31
CA ASP A 359 -24.12 -0.25 12.16
C ASP A 359 -23.12 -1.31 11.67
N PHE A 360 -22.45 -0.97 10.57
CA PHE A 360 -21.50 -1.87 9.90
C PHE A 360 -20.24 -2.15 10.75
N GLU A 361 -19.91 -1.25 11.68
CA GLU A 361 -18.79 -1.44 12.60
C GLU A 361 -19.11 -2.54 13.62
N LEU A 362 -20.29 -2.49 14.25
CA LEU A 362 -20.75 -3.53 15.16
C LEU A 362 -20.98 -4.87 14.44
N ALA A 363 -21.53 -4.84 13.22
CA ALA A 363 -21.73 -6.05 12.41
C ALA A 363 -20.38 -6.73 12.07
N ALA A 364 -19.34 -5.97 11.74
CA ALA A 364 -18.01 -6.52 11.50
C ALA A 364 -17.40 -7.13 12.78
N GLN A 365 -17.55 -6.49 13.94
CA GLN A 365 -17.08 -7.02 15.23
C GLN A 365 -17.73 -8.37 15.57
N LEU A 366 -19.05 -8.47 15.43
CA LEU A 366 -19.81 -9.69 15.73
C LEU A 366 -19.49 -10.83 14.76
N ARG A 367 -19.27 -10.51 13.48
CA ARG A 367 -18.80 -11.47 12.46
C ARG A 367 -17.45 -12.07 12.83
N ASP A 368 -16.51 -11.23 13.29
CA ASP A 368 -15.16 -11.67 13.61
C ASP A 368 -15.14 -12.56 14.87
N GLN A 369 -15.96 -12.23 15.88
CA GLN A 369 -16.19 -13.09 17.05
C GLN A 369 -16.80 -14.43 16.68
N LEU A 370 -17.75 -14.44 15.73
CA LEU A 370 -18.36 -15.66 15.22
C LEU A 370 -17.34 -16.57 14.50
N PHE A 371 -16.43 -15.99 13.72
CA PHE A 371 -15.36 -16.73 13.06
C PHE A 371 -14.36 -17.31 14.06
N GLU A 372 -13.99 -16.56 15.10
CA GLU A 372 -13.09 -17.04 16.14
C GLU A 372 -13.71 -18.22 16.92
N LEU A 373 -15.00 -18.11 17.27
CA LEU A 373 -15.75 -19.18 17.93
C LEU A 373 -15.81 -20.46 17.08
N ARG A 374 -16.10 -20.33 15.78
CA ARG A 374 -16.13 -21.45 14.83
C ARG A 374 -14.75 -22.09 14.67
N ALA A 375 -13.69 -21.28 14.56
CA ALA A 375 -12.31 -21.76 14.43
C ALA A 375 -11.87 -22.58 15.65
N ARG A 376 -12.21 -22.14 16.88
CA ARG A 376 -11.96 -22.87 18.12
C ARG A 376 -12.66 -24.23 18.15
N ARG A 377 -13.87 -24.34 17.58
CA ARG A 377 -14.64 -25.59 17.54
C ARG A 377 -14.06 -26.64 16.60
N THR A 378 -13.51 -26.24 15.45
CA THR A 378 -12.76 -27.13 14.53
C THR A 378 -11.46 -27.69 15.12
N ARG A 379 -10.92 -27.09 16.19
CA ARG A 379 -9.67 -27.53 16.85
C ARG A 379 -9.88 -28.56 17.99
N ARG A 380 -11.10 -28.86 18.44
CA ARG A 380 -11.38 -29.90 19.45
C ARG A 380 -11.68 -31.26 18.77
N PRO A 381 -10.84 -32.31 18.93
CA PRO A 381 -11.22 -33.66 18.48
C PRO A 381 -12.34 -34.22 19.37
N ALA A 382 -13.27 -34.96 18.75
CA ALA A 382 -14.29 -35.72 19.44
C ALA A 382 -13.64 -36.89 20.23
N THR A 383 -13.29 -36.68 21.49
CA THR A 383 -12.91 -37.76 22.41
C THR A 383 -13.57 -37.55 23.77
N SER A 384 -14.77 -38.13 23.96
CA SER A 384 -15.27 -38.52 25.29
C SER A 384 -16.58 -39.36 25.27
N VAL A 385 -16.74 -40.36 24.39
CA VAL A 385 -17.80 -41.37 24.60
C VAL A 385 -17.33 -42.78 24.18
N ALA A 386 -16.53 -43.44 25.02
CA ALA A 386 -16.40 -44.90 25.02
C ALA A 386 -15.68 -45.39 26.29
N ARG A 387 -16.39 -45.42 27.42
CA ARG A 387 -16.04 -46.31 28.54
C ARG A 387 -17.27 -46.57 29.40
N ARG A 388 -18.11 -47.50 28.95
CA ARG A 388 -19.06 -48.29 29.75
C ARG A 388 -19.74 -49.34 28.85
N ALA A 389 -19.13 -50.53 28.77
CA ALA A 389 -19.77 -51.82 28.52
C ALA A 389 -18.68 -52.89 28.37
N ALA A 390 -18.18 -53.38 29.50
CA ALA A 390 -17.59 -54.70 29.61
C ALA A 390 -18.10 -55.27 30.93
N GLY A 391 -19.17 -56.04 30.81
CA GLY A 391 -19.87 -56.85 31.80
C GLY A 391 -20.64 -57.88 30.99
#